data_AF-A0A7J3BPM9-F1
#
_entry.id   AF-A0A7J3BPM9-F1
#
_cell.length_a   1.000
_cell.length_b   1.000
_cell.length_c   1.000
_cell.angle_alpha   90.00
_cell.angle_beta   90.00
_cell.angle_gamma   90.00
#
_symmetry.space_group_name_H-M   'P 1'
#
loop_
_entity.id
_entity.type
_entity.pdbx_description
1 polymer ?
#
loop_
_entity_poly.entity_id
_entity_poly.type
_entity_poly.pdbx_seq_one_letter_code
_entity_poly.pdbx_strand_id
1 'polypeptide(L)'
;MYPEETITITSKGEKEARVLIATGRMVIYKYKKMDGSEVKGKYSILLIPENGEKERLMIVQSANGKEIIVNRVKISSEMAFYDEKKKSVVKF
;
A
#
# COMPACT_ATOMS: atom_id res chain seq x y z
N MET A 1 -20.33 1.85 22.89
CA MET A 1 -20.74 2.79 21.82
C MET A 1 -19.49 3.51 21.33
N TYR A 2 -19.27 3.63 20.02
CA TYR A 2 -18.08 4.31 19.48
C TYR A 2 -18.21 5.83 19.66
N PRO A 3 -17.09 6.57 19.89
CA PRO A 3 -17.13 8.03 19.97
C PRO A 3 -17.73 8.66 18.72
N GLU A 4 -18.59 9.67 18.86
CA GLU A 4 -19.35 10.27 17.75
C GLU A 4 -18.43 10.77 16.63
N GLU A 5 -17.25 11.28 16.97
CA GLU A 5 -16.23 11.76 16.04
C GLU A 5 -15.67 10.65 15.12
N THR A 6 -15.80 9.39 15.52
CA THR A 6 -15.37 8.24 14.72
C THR A 6 -16.49 7.70 13.82
N ILE A 7 -17.75 8.11 14.04
CA ILE A 7 -18.90 7.69 13.24
C ILE A 7 -18.97 8.49 11.93
N THR A 8 -19.23 7.80 10.82
CA THR A 8 -19.50 8.37 9.49
C THR A 8 -20.84 7.86 8.97
N ILE A 9 -21.39 8.53 7.96
CA ILE A 9 -22.63 8.13 7.28
C ILE A 9 -22.30 7.76 5.85
N THR A 10 -22.78 6.60 5.37
CA THR A 10 -22.57 6.14 3.99
C THR A 10 -23.41 6.95 3.00
N SER A 11 -23.14 6.80 1.70
CA SER A 11 -23.99 7.39 0.66
C SER A 11 -25.44 6.88 0.65
N LYS A 12 -25.73 5.80 1.39
CA LYS A 12 -27.08 5.23 1.58
C LYS A 12 -27.72 5.62 2.93
N GLY A 13 -27.05 6.42 3.76
CA GLY A 13 -27.58 6.89 5.05
C GLY A 13 -27.29 5.98 6.25
N GLU A 14 -26.50 4.93 6.09
CA GLU A 14 -26.16 4.00 7.17
C GLU A 14 -25.01 4.55 8.03
N LYS A 15 -25.01 4.28 9.34
CA LYS A 15 -23.93 4.68 10.26
C LYS A 15 -22.83 3.63 10.31
N GLU A 16 -21.58 4.06 10.14
CA GLU A 16 -20.38 3.22 10.24
C GLU A 16 -19.36 3.85 11.20
N ALA A 17 -18.61 3.06 11.97
CA ALA A 17 -17.52 3.56 12.82
C ALA A 17 -16.16 3.37 12.13
N ARG A 18 -15.35 4.42 12.08
CA ARG A 18 -13.96 4.37 11.62
C ARG A 18 -13.10 3.78 12.73
N VAL A 19 -12.67 2.54 12.57
CA VAL A 19 -11.77 1.86 13.51
C VAL A 19 -10.36 1.84 12.91
N LEU A 20 -9.40 2.41 13.64
CA LEU A 20 -8.00 2.38 13.26
C LEU A 20 -7.46 0.96 13.46
N ILE A 21 -7.03 0.32 12.36
CA ILE A 21 -6.48 -1.04 12.39
C ILE A 21 -4.96 -1.04 12.60
N ALA A 22 -4.23 -0.07 12.04
CA ALA A 22 -2.77 0.07 12.20
C ALA A 22 -2.27 1.48 11.82
N THR A 23 -1.14 1.89 12.41
CA THR A 23 -0.35 3.08 12.05
C THR A 23 1.01 2.65 11.49
N GLY A 24 1.54 3.39 10.50
CA GLY A 24 2.83 3.04 9.89
C GLY A 24 3.31 3.99 8.80
N ARG A 25 4.60 3.89 8.46
CA ARG A 25 5.21 4.58 7.30
C ARG A 25 4.96 3.76 6.04
N MET A 26 4.69 4.40 4.91
CA MET A 26 4.46 3.70 3.63
C MET A 26 5.55 4.01 2.61
N VAL A 27 5.91 3.01 1.81
CA VAL A 27 6.74 3.17 0.60
C VAL A 27 5.94 2.68 -0.59
N ILE A 28 5.72 3.56 -1.56
CA ILE A 28 5.06 3.20 -2.83
C ILE A 28 6.15 3.02 -3.88
N TYR A 29 6.10 1.91 -4.62
CA TYR A 29 7.02 1.67 -5.71
C TYR A 29 6.31 1.07 -6.92
N LYS A 30 6.81 1.44 -8.10
CA LYS A 30 6.34 0.97 -9.40
C LYS A 30 7.30 -0.06 -9.98
N TYR A 31 6.82 -0.84 -10.93
CA TYR A 31 7.64 -1.80 -11.66
C TYR A 31 8.08 -1.21 -13.00
N LYS A 32 9.36 -1.41 -13.34
CA LYS A 32 9.90 -1.16 -14.68
C LYS A 32 10.44 -2.46 -15.25
N LYS A 33 10.40 -2.60 -16.58
CA LYS A 33 11.12 -3.64 -17.30
C LYS A 33 12.61 -3.29 -17.35
N MET A 34 13.45 -4.24 -17.74
CA MET A 34 14.91 -4.04 -17.84
C MET A 34 15.31 -2.98 -18.87
N ASP A 35 14.46 -2.75 -19.88
CA ASP A 35 14.63 -1.68 -20.87
C ASP A 35 14.26 -0.28 -20.34
N GLY A 36 13.84 -0.17 -19.07
CA GLY A 36 13.43 1.07 -18.43
C GLY A 36 11.96 1.46 -18.65
N SER A 37 11.22 0.72 -19.48
CA SER A 37 9.79 0.99 -19.69
C SER A 37 8.95 0.65 -18.45
N GLU A 38 7.96 1.49 -18.13
CA GLU A 38 7.07 1.24 -17.00
C GLU A 38 6.12 0.05 -17.26
N VAL A 39 5.89 -0.75 -16.21
CA VAL A 39 4.82 -1.76 -16.20
C VAL A 39 3.52 -1.06 -15.78
N LYS A 40 2.71 -0.69 -16.77
CA LYS A 40 1.43 0.01 -16.54
C LYS A 40 0.48 -0.81 -15.67
N GLY A 41 -0.26 -0.10 -14.82
CA GLY A 41 -1.30 -0.70 -13.97
C GLY A 41 -0.76 -1.61 -12.86
N LYS A 42 0.53 -1.58 -12.54
CA LYS A 42 1.11 -2.41 -11.47
C LYS A 42 2.01 -1.59 -10.54
N TYR A 43 1.63 -1.52 -9.28
CA TYR A 43 2.45 -0.90 -8.23
C TYR A 43 2.26 -1.64 -6.90
N SER A 44 3.06 -1.30 -5.91
CA SER A 44 2.98 -1.92 -4.59
C SER A 44 3.19 -0.88 -3.50
N ILE A 45 2.54 -1.11 -2.37
CA ILE A 45 2.68 -0.33 -1.14
C ILE A 45 3.31 -1.26 -0.11
N LEU A 46 4.50 -0.89 0.36
CA LEU A 46 5.12 -1.48 1.53
C LEU A 46 4.67 -0.66 2.74
N LEU A 47 3.94 -1.30 3.64
CA LEU A 47 3.59 -0.77 4.94
C LEU A 47 4.66 -1.19 5.95
N ILE A 48 5.23 -0.19 6.63
CA ILE A 48 6.22 -0.35 7.69
C ILE A 48 5.53 0.13 8.97
N PRO A 49 4.79 -0.77 9.65
CA PRO A 49 4.14 -0.42 10.90
C PRO A 49 5.18 -0.21 12.01
N GLU A 50 4.79 0.54 13.03
CA GLU A 50 5.66 0.87 14.18
C GLU A 50 6.05 -0.38 14.98
N ASN A 51 5.23 -1.43 14.94
CA ASN A 51 5.46 -2.72 15.62
C ASN A 51 6.44 -3.66 14.88
N GLY A 52 6.99 -3.25 13.73
CA GLY A 52 8.06 -3.96 13.02
C GLY A 52 7.62 -5.05 12.04
N GLU A 53 6.35 -5.48 12.02
CA GLU A 53 5.88 -6.49 11.06
C GLU A 53 5.59 -5.86 9.68
N LYS A 54 6.57 -5.90 8.78
CA LYS A 54 6.41 -5.34 7.42
C LYS A 54 5.39 -6.11 6.59
N GLU A 55 4.55 -5.36 5.89
CA GLU A 55 3.50 -5.92 5.04
C GLU A 55 3.54 -5.30 3.65
N ARG A 56 3.27 -6.12 2.64
CA ARG A 56 3.13 -5.65 1.26
C ARG A 56 1.70 -5.75 0.78
N LEU A 57 1.19 -4.66 0.23
CA LEU A 57 -0.03 -4.63 -0.57
C LEU A 57 0.36 -4.48 -2.04
N MET A 58 -0.06 -5.42 -2.89
CA MET A 58 0.13 -5.30 -4.33
C MET A 58 -1.12 -4.72 -4.96
N ILE A 59 -0.97 -3.70 -5.81
CA ILE A 59 -2.10 -3.07 -6.50
C ILE A 59 -1.95 -3.32 -8.00
N VAL A 60 -3.01 -3.88 -8.57
CA VAL A 60 -3.10 -4.19 -9.99
C VAL A 60 -4.36 -3.56 -10.55
N GLN A 61 -4.23 -2.84 -11.66
CA GLN A 61 -5.37 -2.32 -12.38
C GLN A 61 -6.06 -3.47 -13.13
N SER A 62 -7.35 -3.69 -12.88
CA SER A 62 -8.16 -4.65 -13.62
C SER A 62 -8.45 -4.17 -15.04
N ALA A 63 -8.87 -5.09 -15.90
CA ALA A 63 -9.19 -4.81 -17.30
C ALA A 63 -10.25 -3.70 -17.50
N ASN A 64 -11.11 -3.47 -16.50
CA ASN A 64 -12.12 -2.40 -16.50
C ASN A 64 -11.60 -1.05 -15.93
N GLY A 65 -10.30 -0.91 -15.71
CA GLY A 65 -9.65 0.32 -15.24
C GLY A 65 -9.70 0.56 -13.73
N LYS A 66 -10.41 -0.28 -12.95
CA LYS A 66 -10.43 -0.19 -11.49
C LYS A 66 -9.15 -0.76 -10.88
N GLU A 67 -8.78 -0.28 -9.70
CA GLU A 67 -7.63 -0.82 -8.97
C GLU A 67 -8.09 -1.98 -8.06
N ILE A 68 -7.39 -3.11 -8.13
CA ILE A 68 -7.58 -4.26 -7.25
C ILE A 68 -6.38 -4.33 -6.30
N ILE A 69 -6.65 -4.43 -5.01
CA ILE A 69 -5.64 -4.73 -3.99
C ILE A 69 -5.56 -6.26 -3.87
N VAL A 70 -4.40 -6.81 -4.23
CA VAL A 70 -4.08 -8.23 -4.09
C VAL A 70 -3.33 -8.42 -2.77
N ASN A 71 -3.74 -9.45 -2.03
CA ASN A 71 -3.52 -9.72 -0.60
C ASN A 71 -2.18 -9.29 0.02
N ARG A 72 -2.29 -8.97 1.32
CA ARG A 72 -1.21 -8.74 2.29
C ARG A 72 -0.20 -9.89 2.25
N VAL A 73 1.00 -9.63 1.72
CA VAL A 73 2.11 -10.57 1.74
C VAL A 73 3.03 -10.20 2.91
N LYS A 74 3.24 -11.13 3.85
CA LYS A 74 4.29 -10.99 4.87
C LYS A 74 5.65 -11.08 4.17
N ILE A 75 6.49 -10.07 4.34
CA ILE A 75 7.79 -10.04 3.67
C ILE A 75 8.86 -10.54 4.64
N SER A 76 9.73 -11.44 4.17
CA SER A 76 10.97 -11.77 4.89
C SER A 76 11.95 -10.58 4.80
N SER A 77 12.83 -10.48 5.78
CA SER A 77 13.53 -9.26 6.24
C SER A 77 14.53 -8.58 5.30
N GLU A 78 14.54 -8.83 3.99
CA GLU A 78 15.60 -8.35 3.09
C GLU A 78 15.06 -7.70 1.80
N MET A 79 14.26 -6.64 1.95
CA MET A 79 13.72 -5.92 0.79
C MET A 79 14.56 -4.69 0.45
N ALA A 80 14.87 -4.51 -0.84
CA ALA A 80 15.63 -3.37 -1.36
C ALA A 80 14.92 -2.71 -2.53
N PHE A 81 15.03 -1.39 -2.62
CA PHE A 81 14.43 -0.55 -3.65
C PHE A 81 15.47 0.38 -4.24
N TYR A 82 15.33 0.71 -5.52
CA TYR A 82 16.20 1.69 -6.16
C TYR A 82 15.53 3.07 -6.18
N ASP A 83 16.20 4.07 -5.61
CA ASP A 83 15.79 5.49 -5.66
C ASP A 83 16.44 6.15 -6.90
N GLU A 84 15.65 6.36 -7.95
CA GLU A 84 16.14 6.95 -9.20
C GLU A 84 16.61 8.40 -9.06
N LYS A 85 16.10 9.14 -8.06
CA LYS A 85 16.47 10.54 -7.82
C LYS A 85 17.83 10.62 -7.13
N LYS A 86 18.05 9.75 -6.14
CA LYS A 86 19.31 9.70 -5.37
C LYS A 86 20.37 8.80 -6.00
N LYS A 87 20.01 8.04 -7.04
CA LYS A 87 20.85 7.03 -7.69
C LYS A 87 21.44 6.02 -6.69
N SER A 88 20.62 5.60 -5.73
CA SER A 88 21.05 4.74 -4.62
C SER A 88 20.05 3.63 -4.30
N VAL A 89 20.52 2.62 -3.56
CA VAL A 89 19.68 1.52 -3.07
C VAL A 89 19.23 1.81 -1.65
N VAL A 90 17.94 1.73 -1.40
CA VAL A 90 17.32 1.81 -0.08
C VAL A 90 16.97 0.39 0.37
N LYS A 91 17.50 -0.03 1.52
CA LYS A 91 17.20 -1.33 2.11
C LYS A 91 16.31 -1.14 3.34
N PHE A 92 15.40 -2.09 3.56
CA PHE A 92 14.53 -2.10 4.73
C PHE A 92 14.66 -3.39 5.49
#